data_AF-X1RZZ0-F1
#
_entry.id   AF-X1RZZ0-F1
#
_cell.length_a   1.000
_cell.length_b   1.000
_cell.length_c   1.000
_cell.angle_alpha   90.00
_cell.angle_beta   90.00
_cell.angle_gamma   90.00
#
_symmetry.space_group_name_H-M   'P 1'
#
loop_
_entity.id
_entity.type
_entity.pdbx_description
1 polymer ?
#
loop_
_entity_poly.entity_id
_entity_poly.type
_entity_poly.pdbx_seq_one_letter_code
_entity_poly.pdbx_strand_id
1 'polypeptide(L)' 'MSEKELIAEIKKTLTKIANNDPSWKLVLGRETLSATEVIQRLGNDRKLRKFVVTHYVGLAVEMEKRGREKRFGGEK' A
#
# COMPACT_ATOMS: atom_id res chain seq x y z
N MET A 1 2.64 2.63 -16.24
CA MET A 1 3.46 2.75 -15.01
C MET A 1 4.26 1.47 -14.86
N SER A 2 5.56 1.57 -14.69
CA SER A 2 6.47 0.45 -14.44
C SER A 2 6.38 -0.02 -12.98
N GLU A 3 6.81 -1.25 -12.68
CA GLU A 3 6.94 -1.73 -11.30
C GLU A 3 7.83 -0.80 -10.47
N LYS A 4 8.89 -0.24 -11.07
CA LYS A 4 9.78 0.73 -10.43
C LYS A 4 9.06 2.00 -9.98
N GLU A 5 8.20 2.55 -10.83
CA GLU A 5 7.38 3.74 -10.51
C GLU A 5 6.35 3.43 -9.42
N LEU A 6 5.72 2.25 -9.48
CA LEU A 6 4.80 1.79 -8.43
C LEU A 6 5.48 1.68 -7.06
N ILE A 7 6.67 1.06 -7.00
CA ILE A 7 7.45 0.96 -5.77
C ILE A 7 7.81 2.35 -5.23
N ALA A 8 8.19 3.28 -6.12
CA ALA A 8 8.54 4.64 -5.71
C ALA A 8 7.34 5.35 -5.07
N GLU A 9 6.14 5.24 -5.66
CA GLU A 9 4.93 5.86 -5.09
C GLU A 9 4.50 5.19 -3.78
N ILE A 10 4.65 3.86 -3.67
CA ILE A 10 4.41 3.12 -2.43
C ILE A 10 5.35 3.62 -1.32
N LYS A 11 6.66 3.73 -1.61
CA LYS A 11 7.64 4.22 -0.63
C LYS A 11 7.30 5.63 -0.16
N LYS A 12 7.04 6.55 -1.09
CA LYS A 12 6.65 7.92 -0.80
C LYS A 12 5.39 8.00 0.08
N THR A 13 4.38 7.19 -0.23
CA THR A 13 3.14 7.13 0.54
C THR A 13 3.38 6.59 1.95
N LEU A 14 4.15 5.50 2.07
CA LEU A 14 4.52 4.93 3.37
C LEU A 14 5.37 5.89 4.20
N THR A 15 6.24 6.69 3.59
CA THR A 15 6.99 7.75 4.29
C THR A 15 6.05 8.79 4.88
N LYS A 16 5.04 9.23 4.12
CA LYS A 16 4.03 10.16 4.63
C LYS A 16 3.23 9.55 5.78
N ILE A 17 2.85 8.28 5.66
CA ILE A 17 2.15 7.56 6.74
C ILE A 17 3.03 7.47 7.98
N ALA A 18 4.29 7.08 7.85
CA ALA A 18 5.22 6.95 8.97
C ALA A 18 5.39 8.26 9.76
N ASN A 19 5.37 9.41 9.06
CA ASN A 19 5.48 10.72 9.68
C ASN A 19 4.21 11.13 10.44
N ASN A 20 3.03 10.71 9.98
CA ASN A 20 1.75 11.09 10.57
C ASN A 20 1.24 10.08 11.61
N ASP A 21 1.59 8.81 11.43
CA ASP A 21 1.24 7.68 12.27
C ASP A 21 2.43 6.72 12.39
N PRO A 22 3.36 6.97 13.33
CA PRO A 22 4.49 6.09 13.60
C PRO A 22 4.08 4.70 14.09
N SER A 23 2.83 4.53 14.54
CA SER A 23 2.29 3.26 15.04
C SER A 23 1.80 2.35 13.91
N TRP A 24 1.68 2.85 12.68
CA TRP A 24 1.26 2.06 11.54
C TRP A 24 2.15 0.82 11.34
N LYS A 25 1.50 -0.33 11.10
CA LYS A 25 2.17 -1.60 10.84
C LYS A 25 1.53 -2.33 9.66
N LEU A 26 2.37 -3.04 8.89
CA LEU A 26 1.97 -4.10 7.96
C LEU A 26 2.08 -5.45 8.67
N VAL A 27 0.97 -6.19 8.74
CA VAL A 27 0.96 -7.57 9.24
C VAL A 27 1.12 -8.54 8.06
N LEU A 28 2.14 -9.38 8.11
CA LEU A 28 2.47 -10.38 7.11
C LEU A 28 2.62 -11.75 7.78
N GLY A 29 1.49 -12.46 7.92
CA GLY A 29 1.46 -13.73 8.64
C GLY A 29 1.83 -13.55 10.12
N ARG A 30 3.00 -14.06 10.53
CA ARG A 30 3.55 -13.91 11.89
C ARG A 30 4.48 -12.72 12.05
N GLU A 31 4.79 -12.05 10.96
CA GLU A 31 5.69 -10.90 10.93
C GLU A 31 4.87 -9.60 10.96
N THR A 32 5.35 -8.61 11.70
CA THR A 32 4.76 -7.26 11.74
C THR A 32 5.85 -6.25 11.42
N LEU A 33 5.66 -5.47 10.36
CA LEU A 33 6.64 -4.51 9.88
C LEU A 33 6.14 -3.08 10.05
N SER A 34 6.98 -2.20 10.57
CA SER A 34 6.79 -0.75 10.48
C SER A 34 6.86 -0.27 9.03
N ALA A 35 6.33 0.93 8.77
CA ALA A 35 6.45 1.57 7.46
C ALA A 35 7.92 1.67 7.01
N THR A 36 8.85 2.02 7.91
CA THR A 36 10.28 2.12 7.62
C THR A 36 10.88 0.77 7.19
N GLU A 37 10.55 -0.31 7.88
CA GLU A 37 11.03 -1.66 7.53
C GLU A 37 10.50 -2.11 6.16
N VAL A 38 9.24 -1.83 5.86
CA VAL A 38 8.67 -2.09 4.52
C VAL A 38 9.44 -1.30 3.46
N ILE A 39 9.65 0.00 3.66
CA ILE A 39 10.37 0.87 2.70
C ILE A 39 11.78 0.35 2.39
N GLN A 40 12.52 -0.05 3.43
CA GLN A 40 13.87 -0.59 3.29
C GLN A 40 13.87 -1.92 2.52
N ARG A 41 12.95 -2.83 2.86
CA ARG A 41 12.91 -4.17 2.27
C ARG A 41 12.35 -4.20 0.85
N LEU A 42 11.51 -3.24 0.43
CA LEU A 42 10.92 -3.22 -0.92
C LEU A 42 11.96 -3.24 -2.07
N GLY A 43 13.18 -2.74 -1.83
CA GLY A 43 14.26 -2.79 -2.82
C GLY A 43 14.88 -4.19 -2.97
N ASN A 44 15.04 -4.91 -1.85
CA ASN A 44 15.92 -6.08 -1.76
C ASN A 44 15.13 -7.40 -1.65
N ASP A 45 13.91 -7.35 -1.12
CA ASP A 45 13.06 -8.52 -0.91
C ASP A 45 12.03 -8.65 -2.04
N ARG A 46 12.32 -9.55 -3.00
CA ARG A 46 11.45 -9.80 -4.16
C ARG A 46 10.08 -10.36 -3.76
N LYS A 47 10.01 -11.20 -2.72
CA LYS A 47 8.75 -11.82 -2.30
C LYS A 47 7.85 -10.78 -1.64
N LEU A 48 8.41 -10.00 -0.71
CA LEU A 48 7.70 -8.88 -0.09
C LEU A 48 7.25 -7.88 -1.14
N ARG A 49 8.11 -7.49 -2.08
CA ARG A 49 7.76 -6.56 -3.14
C ARG A 49 6.56 -7.05 -3.96
N LYS A 50 6.59 -8.30 -4.43
CA LYS A 50 5.47 -8.87 -5.19
C LYS A 50 4.18 -8.86 -4.38
N PHE A 51 4.26 -9.23 -3.10
CA PHE A 51 3.11 -9.20 -2.19
C PHE A 51 2.54 -7.78 -2.03
N VAL A 52 3.38 -6.82 -1.64
CA VAL A 52 2.96 -5.44 -1.37
C VAL A 52 2.35 -4.80 -2.61
N VAL A 53 3.00 -4.93 -3.78
CA VAL A 53 2.49 -4.36 -5.02
C VAL A 53 1.12 -4.95 -5.37
N THR A 54 0.99 -6.29 -5.34
CA THR A 54 -0.27 -6.96 -5.69
C THR A 54 -1.38 -6.56 -4.72
N HIS A 55 -1.09 -6.61 -3.42
CA HIS A 55 -2.07 -6.34 -2.38
C HIS A 55 -2.54 -4.87 -2.40
N TYR A 56 -1.62 -3.91 -2.51
CA TYR A 56 -1.96 -2.49 -2.47
C TYR A 56 -2.69 -2.03 -3.73
N VAL A 57 -2.35 -2.58 -4.90
CA VAL A 57 -3.12 -2.30 -6.13
C VAL A 57 -4.55 -2.82 -5.99
N GLY A 58 -4.73 -4.05 -5.49
CA GLY A 58 -6.07 -4.60 -5.23
C GLY A 58 -6.89 -3.73 -4.28
N LEU A 59 -6.31 -3.33 -3.15
CA LEU A 59 -6.95 -2.44 -2.19
C LEU A 59 -7.31 -1.08 -2.79
N ALA A 60 -6.43 -0.49 -3.61
CA ALA A 60 -6.71 0.79 -4.27
C ALA A 60 -7.93 0.70 -5.20
N VAL A 61 -8.06 -0.39 -5.96
CA VAL A 61 -9.23 -0.63 -6.83
C VAL A 61 -10.50 -0.80 -6.01
N GLU A 62 -10.46 -1.55 -4.90
CA GLU A 62 -11.62 -1.70 -4.02
C GLU A 62 -12.05 -0.37 -3.39
N MET A 63 -11.09 0.44 -2.94
CA MET A 63 -11.36 1.76 -2.36
C MET A 63 -11.98 2.71 -3.39
N GLU A 64 -11.49 2.68 -4.63
CA GLU A 64 -12.04 3.46 -5.73
C GLU A 64 -13.50 3.06 -6.00
N LYS A 65 -13.78 1.76 -6.14
CA LYS A 65 -15.14 1.23 -6.32
C LYS A 65 -16.07 1.71 -5.21
N ARG A 66 -15.68 1.55 -3.95
CA ARG A 66 -16.47 1.99 -2.78
C ARG A 66 -16.69 3.50 -2.79
N GLY A 67 -15.68 4.27 -3.19
CA GLY A 67 -15.79 5.72 -3.35
C GLY A 67 -16.79 6.11 -4.44
N ARG A 68 -16.76 5.42 -5.58
CA ARG A 68 -17.73 5.62 -6.67
C ARG A 68 -19.14 5.23 -6.27
N GLU A 69 -19.35 4.10 -5.61
CA GLU A 69 -20.66 3.70 -5.08
C GLU A 69 -21.22 4.77 -4.13
N LYS A 70 -20.41 5.35 -3.24
CA LYS A 70 -20.85 6.45 -2.38
C LYS A 70 -21.17 7.73 -3.14
N ARG A 71 -20.41 8.04 -4.19
CA ARG A 71 -20.54 9.31 -4.93
C ARG A 71 -21.62 9.27 -6.01
N PHE A 72 -21.89 8.11 -6.59
CA PHE A 72 -22.75 7.94 -7.76
C PHE A 72 -23.84 6.87 -7.58
N GLY A 73 -23.74 6.01 -6.55
CA GLY A 73 -24.71 4.94 -6.27
C GLY A 73 -25.98 5.40 -5.56
N GLY A 74 -26.28 6.70 -5.60
CA GLY A 74 -27.56 7.27 -5.19
C GLY A 74 -28.56 7.42 -6.35
N GLU A 75 -28.22 7.02 -7.57
CA GLU A 75 -29.19 6.95 -8.68
C GLU A 75 -29.88 5.58 -8.66
N LYS A 76 -30.99 5.52 -7.91
CA LYS A 76 -32.13 4.66 -8.21
C LYS A 76 -33.32 5.52 -8.55
#